data_AF-A0A917NAS9-F1
#
_entry.id   AF-A0A917NAS9-F1
#
_cell.length_a   1.000
_cell.length_b   1.000
_cell.length_c   1.000
_cell.angle_alpha   90.00
_cell.angle_beta   90.00
_cell.angle_gamma   90.00
#
_symmetry.space_group_name_H-M   'P 1'
#
loop_
_entity.id
_entity.type
_entity.pdbx_description
1 polymer ?
#
loop_
_entity_poly.entity_id
_entity_poly.type
_entity_poly.pdbx_seq_one_letter_code
_entity_poly.pdbx_strand_id
1 'polypeptide(L)'
;MKTNNTLKLGALALALLSISAVTVAGGRGDCHHGKQMDRRGKAPMMKMLSRLDLSEAQRTEIKGLVKSHHEQMKQSRPDEATRTAQRSAMLEAITAETFNEQQVQQLLDSKQQQRQQMKLEKLKLQNAVYKVLTPEQQQEFKEKFMTQKAGKRGHGRFH
;
A
#
# COMPACT_ATOMS: atom_id res chain seq x y z
N MET A 1 9.64 -41.84 47.53
CA MET A 1 8.26 -42.21 47.17
C MET A 1 8.01 -41.66 45.77
N LYS A 2 7.98 -42.55 44.75
CA LYS A 2 6.78 -42.97 43.98
C LYS A 2 6.26 -41.85 43.06
N THR A 3 6.12 -41.93 41.74
CA THR A 3 6.39 -42.92 40.67
C THR A 3 6.21 -42.17 39.34
N ASN A 4 6.90 -42.61 38.29
CA ASN A 4 6.92 -42.05 36.94
C ASN A 4 5.60 -42.25 36.19
N ASN A 5 5.14 -41.22 35.45
CA ASN A 5 4.09 -41.38 34.43
C ASN A 5 4.71 -41.29 33.03
N THR A 6 5.08 -42.46 32.51
CA THR A 6 5.36 -42.73 31.10
C THR A 6 4.08 -43.17 30.41
N LEU A 7 3.52 -42.35 29.51
CA LEU A 7 2.43 -42.77 28.61
C LEU A 7 2.64 -42.27 27.17
N LYS A 8 3.26 -43.17 26.39
CA LYS A 8 2.87 -43.67 25.06
C LYS A 8 2.73 -42.69 23.87
N LEU A 9 3.75 -42.78 23.00
CA LEU A 9 3.67 -43.12 21.57
C LEU A 9 2.31 -42.95 20.88
N GLY A 10 2.27 -42.02 19.94
CA GLY A 10 1.28 -41.94 18.87
C GLY A 10 1.89 -41.26 17.66
N ALA A 11 2.75 -41.97 16.94
CA ALA A 11 3.23 -41.55 15.63
C ALA A 11 2.07 -41.65 14.63
N LEU A 12 1.54 -40.51 14.18
CA LEU A 12 0.63 -40.48 13.04
C LEU A 12 1.39 -39.94 11.82
N ALA A 13 1.97 -40.89 11.07
CA ALA A 13 2.51 -40.65 9.74
C ALA A 13 1.34 -40.39 8.78
N LEU A 14 1.05 -39.12 8.50
CA LEU A 14 0.20 -38.73 7.37
C LEU A 14 1.06 -38.62 6.13
N ALA A 15 1.29 -39.77 5.48
CA ALA A 15 1.72 -39.84 4.11
C ALA A 15 0.56 -39.37 3.21
N LEU A 16 0.62 -38.12 2.75
CA LEU A 16 -0.27 -37.65 1.70
C LEU A 16 0.48 -37.62 0.38
N LEU A 17 0.02 -38.52 -0.49
CA LEU A 17 0.40 -38.77 -1.87
C LEU A 17 0.70 -37.50 -2.67
N SER A 18 1.87 -37.52 -3.27
CA SER A 18 2.28 -36.69 -4.40
C SER A 18 1.27 -36.78 -5.55
N ILE A 19 0.53 -35.69 -5.78
CA ILE A 19 -0.25 -35.51 -7.01
C ILE A 19 0.67 -34.86 -8.05
N SER A 20 0.83 -35.58 -9.15
CA SER A 20 1.60 -35.20 -10.34
C SER A 20 1.18 -33.84 -10.88
N ALA A 21 2.18 -33.09 -11.32
CA ALA A 21 2.05 -31.80 -11.98
C ALA A 21 1.16 -31.88 -13.23
N VAL A 22 0.05 -31.13 -13.24
CA VAL A 22 -0.63 -30.72 -14.47
C VAL A 22 -0.03 -29.40 -14.91
N THR A 23 0.79 -29.45 -15.96
CA THR A 23 1.25 -28.25 -16.68
C THR A 23 0.15 -27.77 -17.61
N VAL A 24 -0.66 -26.81 -17.16
CA VAL A 24 -1.47 -25.99 -18.08
C VAL A 24 -0.55 -24.95 -18.71
N ALA A 25 -0.14 -25.21 -19.95
CA ALA A 25 0.45 -24.21 -20.82
C ALA A 25 -0.66 -23.27 -21.32
N GLY A 26 -0.99 -22.27 -20.51
CA GLY A 26 -1.86 -21.16 -20.90
C GLY A 26 -1.04 -20.10 -21.64
N GLY A 27 -1.35 -19.90 -22.93
CA GLY A 27 -0.73 -18.88 -23.78
C GLY A 27 -0.82 -17.49 -23.16
N ARG A 28 0.34 -16.84 -22.98
CA ARG A 28 0.42 -15.45 -22.54
C ARG A 28 0.05 -14.58 -23.73
N GLY A 29 -1.16 -14.03 -23.71
CA GLY A 29 -1.53 -12.94 -24.61
C GLY A 29 -0.64 -11.73 -24.34
N ASP A 30 0.12 -11.33 -25.36
CA ASP A 30 0.93 -10.11 -25.37
C ASP A 30 0.03 -8.88 -25.24
N CYS A 31 -0.16 -8.42 -24.00
CA CYS A 31 -0.73 -7.12 -23.70
C CYS A 31 0.37 -6.19 -23.20
N HIS A 32 1.27 -5.78 -24.09
CA HIS A 32 2.26 -4.75 -23.76
C HIS A 32 1.79 -3.36 -24.23
N HIS A 33 0.91 -2.78 -23.42
CA HIS A 33 0.67 -1.33 -23.37
C HIS A 33 1.95 -0.61 -22.96
N GLY A 34 2.78 -0.26 -23.95
CA GLY A 34 3.95 0.59 -23.79
C GLY A 34 3.55 2.05 -23.55
N LYS A 35 4.13 2.63 -22.49
CA LYS A 35 4.31 4.08 -22.27
C LYS A 35 3.07 4.91 -21.90
N GLN A 36 2.48 4.66 -20.73
CA GLN A 36 1.75 5.68 -19.96
C GLN A 36 1.97 5.51 -18.45
N MET A 37 3.23 5.49 -17.99
CA MET A 37 3.55 5.27 -16.56
C MET A 37 4.01 6.52 -15.78
N ASP A 38 3.95 7.73 -16.36
CA ASP A 38 4.57 8.90 -15.68
C ASP A 38 3.61 9.96 -15.13
N ARG A 39 2.28 9.84 -15.32
CA ARG A 39 1.32 10.89 -14.89
C ARG A 39 0.32 10.50 -13.81
N ARG A 40 0.30 9.27 -13.33
CA ARG A 40 -0.66 8.81 -12.30
C ARG A 40 -0.19 8.93 -10.85
N GLY A 41 1.08 9.32 -10.61
CA GLY A 41 1.72 9.19 -9.30
C GLY A 41 2.04 10.48 -8.53
N LYS A 42 1.79 11.69 -9.04
CA LYS A 42 2.05 12.90 -8.24
C LYS A 42 1.09 12.91 -7.06
N ALA A 43 1.61 12.64 -5.87
CA ALA A 43 0.88 12.68 -4.60
C ALA A 43 0.02 13.96 -4.57
N PRO A 44 -1.26 13.91 -4.17
CA PRO A 44 -2.17 15.07 -4.21
C PRO A 44 -1.60 16.35 -3.59
N MET A 45 -0.71 16.20 -2.60
CA MET A 45 0.01 17.28 -1.95
C MET A 45 1.04 17.96 -2.87
N MET A 46 1.77 17.22 -3.71
CA MET A 46 2.69 17.80 -4.70
C MET A 46 1.97 18.66 -5.74
N LYS A 47 0.75 18.27 -6.12
CA LYS A 47 -0.09 19.07 -7.03
C LYS A 47 -0.61 20.35 -6.38
N MET A 48 -0.70 20.38 -5.05
CA MET A 48 -1.13 21.56 -4.30
C MET A 48 0.04 22.53 -4.10
N LEU A 49 1.22 22.02 -3.74
CA LEU A 49 2.45 22.82 -3.61
C LEU A 49 2.87 23.46 -4.93
N SER A 50 2.66 22.79 -6.07
CA SER A 50 2.94 23.38 -7.38
C SER A 50 2.02 24.55 -7.75
N ARG A 51 0.99 24.83 -6.95
CA ARG A 51 0.06 25.98 -7.10
C ARG A 51 0.34 27.09 -6.10
N LEU A 52 1.43 26.98 -5.33
CA LEU A 52 1.96 28.05 -4.51
C LEU A 52 3.14 28.68 -5.24
N ASP A 53 3.36 29.97 -5.02
CA ASP A 53 4.49 30.71 -5.56
C ASP A 53 5.75 30.41 -4.75
N LEU A 54 6.32 29.22 -4.97
CA LEU A 54 7.54 28.74 -4.33
C LEU A 54 8.78 29.29 -5.02
N SER A 55 9.76 29.75 -4.23
CA SER A 55 11.09 30.11 -4.74
C SER A 55 11.86 28.89 -5.27
N GLU A 56 12.87 29.09 -6.10
CA GLU A 56 13.71 28.00 -6.62
C GLU A 56 14.42 27.22 -5.49
N ALA A 57 14.84 27.93 -4.44
CA ALA A 57 15.44 27.31 -3.26
C ALA A 57 14.43 26.37 -2.55
N GLN A 58 13.21 26.87 -2.28
CA GLN A 58 12.14 26.07 -1.66
C GLN A 58 11.77 24.86 -2.53
N ARG A 59 11.66 25.05 -3.86
CA ARG A 59 11.37 23.96 -4.82
C ARG A 59 12.43 22.86 -4.76
N THR A 60 13.69 23.24 -4.68
CA THR A 60 14.82 22.30 -4.61
C THR A 60 14.79 21.52 -3.30
N GLU A 61 14.59 22.19 -2.17
CA GLU A 61 14.49 21.56 -0.86
C GLU A 61 13.30 20.59 -0.78
N ILE A 62 12.12 21.01 -1.23
CA ILE A 62 10.92 20.18 -1.27
C ILE A 62 11.14 18.95 -2.14
N LYS A 63 11.77 19.09 -3.32
CA LYS A 63 12.10 17.94 -4.17
C LYS A 63 13.02 16.95 -3.44
N GLY A 64 14.01 17.45 -2.70
CA GLY A 64 14.91 16.64 -1.88
C GLY A 64 14.16 15.82 -0.82
N LEU A 65 13.31 16.48 -0.03
CA LEU A 65 12.48 15.84 1.00
C LEU A 65 11.60 14.72 0.41
N VAL A 66 10.98 15.00 -0.74
CA VAL A 66 10.08 14.06 -1.41
C VAL A 66 10.83 12.86 -1.96
N LYS A 67 12.00 13.09 -2.55
CA LYS A 67 12.85 12.02 -3.08
C LYS A 67 13.32 11.10 -1.94
N SER A 68 13.84 11.67 -0.86
CA SER A 68 14.29 10.91 0.31
C SER A 68 13.15 10.07 0.91
N HIS A 69 11.98 10.68 1.13
CA HIS A 69 10.81 9.93 1.60
C HIS A 69 10.41 8.85 0.59
N HIS A 70 10.41 9.12 -0.72
CA HIS A 70 10.08 8.11 -1.73
C HIS A 70 11.02 6.90 -1.65
N GLU A 71 12.32 7.12 -1.48
CA GLU A 71 13.31 6.06 -1.32
C GLU A 71 13.06 5.23 -0.05
N GLN A 72 12.79 5.88 1.08
CA GLN A 72 12.40 5.22 2.34
C GLN A 72 11.14 4.36 2.15
N MET A 73 10.08 4.91 1.54
CA MET A 73 8.84 4.17 1.31
C MET A 73 9.02 3.00 0.33
N LYS A 74 9.96 3.12 -0.62
CA LYS A 74 10.28 2.04 -1.55
C LYS A 74 10.95 0.88 -0.82
N GLN A 75 11.82 1.16 0.14
CA GLN A 75 12.47 0.15 0.99
C GLN A 75 11.46 -0.54 1.91
N SER A 76 10.50 0.19 2.47
CA SER A 76 9.45 -0.38 3.32
C SER A 76 8.31 -1.07 2.56
N ARG A 77 8.39 -1.14 1.22
CA ARG A 77 7.35 -1.79 0.41
C ARG A 77 7.49 -3.31 0.52
N PRO A 78 6.40 -4.07 0.78
CA PRO A 78 6.42 -5.52 0.76
C PRO A 78 6.99 -5.99 -0.57
N ASP A 79 7.74 -7.07 -0.60
CA ASP A 79 8.28 -7.64 -1.84
C ASP A 79 7.17 -8.12 -2.79
N GLU A 80 7.54 -8.47 -4.03
CA GLU A 80 6.53 -8.92 -5.01
C GLU A 80 5.86 -10.24 -4.60
N ALA A 81 6.60 -11.14 -3.95
CA ALA A 81 6.05 -12.40 -3.45
C ALA A 81 4.93 -12.16 -2.43
N THR A 82 5.17 -11.32 -1.43
CA THR A 82 4.16 -10.93 -0.42
C THR A 82 2.97 -10.25 -1.06
N ARG A 83 3.20 -9.32 -2.01
CA ARG A 83 2.10 -8.65 -2.72
C ARG A 83 1.24 -9.62 -3.52
N THR A 84 1.86 -10.59 -4.20
CA THR A 84 1.16 -11.60 -4.99
C THR A 84 0.37 -12.54 -4.09
N ALA A 85 0.96 -13.05 -3.01
CA ALA A 85 0.28 -13.87 -2.02
C ALA A 85 -0.95 -13.15 -1.43
N GLN A 86 -0.80 -11.87 -1.09
CA GLN A 86 -1.91 -11.04 -0.59
C GLN A 86 -3.02 -10.81 -1.61
N ARG A 87 -2.73 -10.86 -2.92
CA ARG A 87 -3.75 -10.76 -3.98
C ARG A 87 -4.46 -12.09 -4.17
N SER A 88 -3.71 -13.19 -4.19
CA SER A 88 -4.26 -14.54 -4.28
C SER A 88 -5.20 -14.83 -3.11
N ALA A 89 -4.79 -14.56 -1.88
CA ALA A 89 -5.62 -14.77 -0.68
C ALA A 89 -6.93 -13.96 -0.72
N MET A 90 -6.92 -12.76 -1.32
CA MET A 90 -8.15 -11.99 -1.53
C MET A 90 -9.04 -12.59 -2.62
N LEU A 91 -8.44 -13.07 -3.72
CA LEU A 91 -9.18 -13.73 -4.79
C LEU A 91 -9.84 -15.01 -4.30
N GLU A 92 -9.09 -15.83 -3.55
CA GLU A 92 -9.59 -17.07 -2.93
C GLU A 92 -10.79 -16.80 -2.01
N ALA A 93 -10.73 -15.76 -1.18
CA ALA A 93 -11.84 -15.39 -0.32
C ALA A 93 -13.09 -14.92 -1.10
N ILE A 94 -12.91 -14.34 -2.29
CA ILE A 94 -14.00 -13.91 -3.17
C ILE A 94 -14.61 -15.09 -3.94
N THR A 95 -13.78 -16.05 -4.36
CA THR A 95 -14.19 -17.19 -5.18
C THR A 95 -14.55 -18.43 -4.38
N ALA A 96 -14.44 -18.38 -3.05
CA ALA A 96 -14.81 -19.47 -2.16
C ALA A 96 -16.31 -19.78 -2.26
N GLU A 97 -16.67 -21.07 -2.16
CA GLU A 97 -18.07 -21.52 -2.18
C GLU A 97 -18.88 -20.92 -1.02
N THR A 98 -18.23 -20.73 0.14
CA THR A 98 -18.81 -20.02 1.29
C THR A 98 -17.88 -18.89 1.73
N PHE A 99 -18.46 -17.73 2.03
CA PHE A 99 -17.69 -16.57 2.46
C PHE A 99 -17.26 -16.69 3.92
N ASN A 100 -15.95 -16.72 4.16
CA ASN A 100 -15.38 -16.72 5.50
C ASN A 100 -15.01 -15.29 5.93
N GLU A 101 -15.93 -14.64 6.64
CA GLU A 101 -15.75 -13.27 7.14
C GLU A 101 -14.52 -13.13 8.05
N GLN A 102 -14.28 -14.11 8.93
CA GLN A 102 -13.18 -14.08 9.88
C GLN A 102 -11.81 -14.11 9.17
N GLN A 103 -11.66 -14.94 8.14
CA GLN A 103 -10.44 -15.01 7.33
C GLN A 103 -10.18 -13.68 6.60
N VAL A 104 -11.23 -13.06 6.04
CA VAL A 104 -11.12 -11.76 5.38
C VAL A 104 -10.73 -10.67 6.38
N GLN A 105 -11.32 -10.67 7.57
CA GLN A 105 -10.99 -9.70 8.60
C GLN A 105 -9.50 -9.76 8.99
N GLN A 106 -8.95 -10.97 9.19
CA GLN A 106 -7.51 -11.15 9.46
C GLN A 106 -6.62 -10.64 8.31
N LEU A 107 -7.00 -10.90 7.05
CA LEU A 107 -6.31 -10.37 5.89
C LEU A 107 -6.35 -8.83 5.82
N LEU A 108 -7.42 -8.20 6.29
CA LEU A 108 -7.56 -6.74 6.33
C LEU A 108 -6.77 -6.11 7.48
N ASP A 109 -6.74 -6.76 8.64
CA ASP A 109 -6.03 -6.32 9.85
C ASP A 109 -4.52 -6.33 9.64
N SER A 110 -3.98 -7.40 9.03
CA SER A 110 -2.55 -7.48 8.68
C SER A 110 -2.11 -6.32 7.77
N LYS A 111 -3.00 -5.85 6.89
CA LYS A 111 -2.75 -4.69 6.03
C LYS A 111 -2.95 -3.35 6.74
N GLN A 112 -3.70 -3.32 7.85
CA GLN A 112 -4.05 -2.07 8.52
C GLN A 112 -2.84 -1.39 9.15
N GLN A 113 -1.98 -2.14 9.84
CA GLN A 113 -0.78 -1.61 10.47
C GLN A 113 0.15 -0.97 9.43
N GLN A 114 0.38 -1.66 8.31
CA GLN A 114 1.16 -1.11 7.21
C GLN A 114 0.53 0.18 6.68
N ARG A 115 -0.78 0.20 6.42
CA ARG A 115 -1.48 1.42 5.96
C ARG A 115 -1.33 2.59 6.95
N GLN A 116 -1.40 2.32 8.25
CA GLN A 116 -1.22 3.32 9.30
C GLN A 116 0.20 3.90 9.27
N GLN A 117 1.22 3.07 9.21
CA GLN A 117 2.61 3.51 9.13
C GLN A 117 2.85 4.37 7.88
N MET A 118 2.37 3.91 6.71
CA MET A 118 2.49 4.65 5.45
C MET A 118 1.79 6.01 5.52
N LYS A 119 0.65 6.10 6.22
CA LYS A 119 -0.07 7.36 6.42
C LYS A 119 0.69 8.29 7.37
N LEU A 120 1.28 7.76 8.43
CA LEU A 120 2.09 8.52 9.37
C LEU A 120 3.32 9.13 8.66
N GLU A 121 4.07 8.33 7.90
CA GLU A 121 5.24 8.83 7.15
C GLU A 121 4.84 9.92 6.15
N LYS A 122 3.72 9.72 5.45
CA LYS A 122 3.17 10.75 4.57
C LYS A 122 2.84 12.05 5.30
N LEU A 123 2.27 11.97 6.51
CA LEU A 123 1.97 13.15 7.33
C LEU A 123 3.25 13.84 7.81
N LYS A 124 4.29 13.08 8.16
CA LYS A 124 5.61 13.63 8.49
C LYS A 124 6.20 14.40 7.32
N LEU A 125 6.17 13.84 6.11
CA LEU A 125 6.60 14.54 4.90
C LEU A 125 5.79 15.83 4.67
N GLN A 126 4.46 15.78 4.84
CA GLN A 126 3.60 16.96 4.73
C GLN A 126 3.98 18.05 5.73
N ASN A 127 4.28 17.68 6.97
CA ASN A 127 4.74 18.62 7.99
C ASN A 127 6.11 19.22 7.62
N ALA A 128 7.07 18.40 7.19
CA ALA A 128 8.39 18.87 6.79
C ALA A 128 8.30 19.88 5.64
N VAL A 129 7.51 19.58 4.61
CA VAL A 129 7.32 20.51 3.49
C VAL A 129 6.59 21.79 3.93
N TYR A 130 5.58 21.67 4.80
CA TYR A 130 4.87 22.85 5.31
C TYR A 130 5.80 23.83 6.04
N LYS A 131 6.84 23.34 6.74
CA LYS A 131 7.83 24.16 7.44
C LYS A 131 8.79 24.92 6.51
N VAL A 132 8.92 24.53 5.24
CA VAL A 132 9.72 25.23 4.23
C VAL A 132 9.00 26.48 3.70
N LEU A 133 7.68 26.54 3.87
CA LEU A 133 6.83 27.63 3.38
C LEU A 133 6.90 28.86 4.27
N THR A 134 6.81 30.05 3.67
CA THR A 134 6.65 31.32 4.40
C THR A 134 5.27 31.39 5.07
N PRO A 135 5.06 32.28 6.07
CA PRO A 135 3.77 32.43 6.74
C PRO A 135 2.60 32.69 5.78
N GLU A 136 2.82 33.47 4.72
CA GLU A 136 1.81 33.80 3.71
C GLU A 136 1.47 32.56 2.88
N GLN A 137 2.50 31.83 2.40
CA GLN A 137 2.32 30.59 1.64
C GLN A 137 1.65 29.49 2.49
N GLN A 138 1.91 29.45 3.80
CA GLN A 138 1.28 28.54 4.74
C GLN A 138 -0.23 28.80 4.88
N GLN A 139 -0.64 30.07 4.87
CA GLN A 139 -2.06 30.44 4.91
C GLN A 139 -2.76 30.01 3.62
N GLU A 140 -2.16 30.33 2.47
CA GLU A 140 -2.68 29.91 1.17
C GLU A 140 -2.75 28.37 1.04
N PHE A 141 -1.75 27.66 1.59
CA PHE A 141 -1.75 26.20 1.65
C PHE A 141 -2.97 25.67 2.43
N LYS A 142 -3.29 26.25 3.60
CA LYS A 142 -4.43 25.83 4.43
C LYS A 142 -5.76 26.02 3.70
N GLU A 143 -5.94 27.18 3.07
CA GLU A 143 -7.15 27.50 2.30
C GLU A 143 -7.36 26.52 1.14
N LYS A 144 -6.30 26.25 0.36
CA LYS A 144 -6.34 25.27 -0.74
C LYS A 144 -6.55 23.85 -0.24
N PHE A 145 -6.05 23.50 0.95
CA PHE A 145 -6.23 22.19 1.55
C PHE A 145 -7.69 21.94 1.97
N MET A 146 -8.35 22.96 2.55
CA MET A 146 -9.75 22.88 2.95
C MET A 146 -10.69 22.82 1.73
N THR A 147 -10.45 23.65 0.71
CA THR A 147 -11.28 23.71 -0.51
C THR A 147 -11.16 22.48 -1.41
N GLN A 148 -9.97 21.86 -1.51
CA GLN A 148 -9.81 20.60 -2.27
C GLN A 148 -10.62 19.43 -1.70
N LYS A 149 -10.87 19.40 -0.39
CA LYS A 149 -11.74 18.38 0.22
C LYS A 149 -13.21 18.56 -0.17
N ALA A 150 -13.66 19.79 -0.37
CA ALA A 150 -15.03 20.10 -0.78
C ALA A 150 -15.30 19.75 -2.25
N GLY A 151 -14.38 20.09 -3.16
CA GLY A 151 -14.56 19.88 -4.61
C GLY A 151 -14.50 18.43 -5.10
N LYS A 152 -14.02 17.48 -4.29
CA LYS A 152 -13.90 16.06 -4.66
C LYS A 152 -15.13 15.20 -4.33
N ARG A 153 -16.14 15.75 -3.66
CA ARG A 153 -17.40 15.03 -3.37
C ARG A 153 -18.38 14.99 -4.55
N GLY A 154 -18.06 15.64 -5.67
CA GLY A 154 -18.96 15.79 -6.84
C GLY A 154 -18.62 14.95 -8.09
N HIS A 155 -17.59 14.09 -8.07
CA HIS A 155 -17.21 13.26 -9.24
C HIS A 155 -17.13 11.77 -8.87
N GLY A 156 -18.27 11.22 -8.44
CA GLY A 156 -18.55 9.80 -8.58
C GLY A 156 -19.20 9.56 -9.95
N ARG A 157 -18.43 9.67 -11.04
CA ARG A 157 -18.90 9.22 -12.35
C ARG A 157 -18.44 7.78 -12.51
N PHE A 158 -19.34 6.86 -12.19
CA PHE A 158 -19.25 5.47 -12.65
C PHE A 158 -19.25 5.51 -14.17
N HIS A 159 -18.20 4.96 -14.77
CA HIS A 159 -18.12 4.56 -16.17
C HIS A 159 -17.62 3.12 -16.19
#